data_AF-A0A7S1Y9M0-F1
#
_entry.id   AF-A0A7S1Y9M0-F1
#
_cell.length_a   1.000
_cell.length_b   1.000
_cell.length_c   1.000
_cell.angle_alpha   90.00
_cell.angle_beta   90.00
_cell.angle_gamma   90.00
#
_symmetry.space_group_name_H-M   'P 1'
#
loop_
_entity.id
_entity.type
_entity.pdbx_description
1 polymer ?
#
loop_
_entity_poly.entity_id
_entity_poly.type
_entity_poly.pdbx_seq_one_letter_code
_entity_poly.pdbx_strand_id
1 'polypeptide(L)'
;MTQRFVESLNYLPGAGEQEEDEKKDGDGDVNMKDAPTKDNDDRNINDRKRTPGMATSLLVKVVQKVMALMSNSNGSPMPYSILRLALLGGDFVRDDADALTAIGSCCVLVRGNFCLHSQFAGLPPKFVKLRTFVLWKLQTEGYVERERLVQIQRCEADDDDEQQQQQDDPTDDLVSSGWLDVMLGQVAKRSKAKSCWLLKLGDNHQFCLAFPEHVALHKQYWDRQANKLKDYNEWYMANETDEEEEDGDEIAGDEEVVVAKEEVV
;
A
#
# COMPACT_ATOMS: atom_id res chain seq x y z
N MET A 1 -3.25 -17.82 -19.22
CA MET A 1 -3.57 -16.54 -18.55
C MET A 1 -2.44 -15.58 -18.83
N THR A 2 -2.69 -14.59 -19.69
CA THR A 2 -1.71 -13.62 -20.18
C THR A 2 -1.47 -12.55 -19.11
N GLN A 3 -0.20 -12.30 -18.82
CA GLN A 3 0.34 -11.48 -17.74
C GLN A 3 0.08 -9.97 -17.98
N ARG A 4 -0.93 -9.38 -17.32
CA ARG A 4 -1.08 -7.92 -17.16
C ARG A 4 -0.18 -7.39 -16.04
N PHE A 5 1.15 -7.54 -16.20
CA PHE A 5 2.13 -7.10 -15.18
C PHE A 5 2.59 -5.63 -15.34
N VAL A 6 2.17 -4.93 -16.40
CA VAL A 6 2.91 -3.75 -16.88
C VAL A 6 2.33 -2.40 -16.43
N GLU A 7 1.09 -2.31 -15.94
CA GLU A 7 0.51 -0.99 -15.60
C GLU A 7 0.88 -0.46 -14.21
N SER A 8 1.37 -1.32 -13.29
CA SER A 8 1.72 -0.89 -11.93
C SER A 8 3.13 -0.30 -11.79
N LEU A 9 3.87 -0.15 -12.89
CA LEU A 9 5.28 0.28 -12.88
C LEU A 9 5.47 1.77 -13.13
N ASN A 10 4.42 2.52 -13.52
CA ASN A 10 4.50 3.93 -13.95
C ASN A 10 4.98 4.94 -12.88
N TYR A 11 5.40 4.47 -11.71
CA TYR A 11 5.98 5.31 -10.66
C TYR A 11 7.43 4.97 -10.29
N LEU A 12 8.00 3.90 -10.85
CA LEU A 12 9.40 3.56 -10.67
C LEU A 12 10.24 4.28 -11.75
N PRO A 13 11.34 4.97 -11.38
CA PRO A 13 12.27 5.50 -12.37
C PRO A 13 12.80 4.35 -13.24
N GLY A 14 12.71 4.52 -14.56
CA GLY A 14 13.07 3.51 -15.58
C GLY A 14 11.91 2.70 -16.18
N ALA A 15 10.66 2.87 -15.72
CA ALA A 15 9.50 2.19 -16.31
C ALA A 15 8.83 2.97 -17.46
N GLY A 16 9.23 4.22 -17.70
CA GLY A 16 8.56 5.13 -18.63
C GLY A 16 9.47 6.04 -19.44
N GLU A 17 10.79 5.81 -19.46
CA GLU A 17 11.67 6.52 -20.40
C GLU A 17 11.59 5.83 -21.77
N GLN A 18 10.42 5.93 -22.42
CA GLN A 18 10.41 6.08 -23.86
C GLN A 18 10.79 7.54 -24.10
N GLU A 19 12.02 7.74 -24.56
CA GLU A 19 12.42 8.96 -25.25
C GLU A 19 11.33 9.27 -26.28
N GLU A 20 10.48 10.27 -25.98
CA GLU A 20 9.75 10.96 -27.02
C GLU A 20 10.82 11.67 -27.84
N ASP A 21 11.25 11.00 -28.91
CA ASP A 21 12.01 11.61 -30.00
C ASP A 21 11.27 12.89 -30.40
N GLU A 22 11.80 14.03 -29.97
CA GLU A 22 11.48 15.34 -30.52
C GLU A 22 11.76 15.27 -32.03
N LYS A 23 10.73 14.99 -32.83
CA LYS A 23 10.69 15.37 -34.23
C LYS A 23 10.64 16.89 -34.27
N LYS A 24 11.82 17.50 -34.18
CA LYS A 24 12.04 18.90 -34.50
C LYS A 24 12.22 18.96 -36.02
N ASP A 25 11.16 19.39 -36.69
CA ASP A 25 11.19 19.68 -38.12
C ASP A 25 12.30 20.69 -38.39
N GLY A 26 13.17 20.32 -39.33
CA GLY A 26 14.27 21.14 -39.77
C GLY A 26 13.78 22.27 -40.67
N ASP A 27 14.27 23.48 -40.39
CA ASP A 27 14.80 24.37 -41.43
C ASP A 27 15.68 25.42 -40.74
N GLY A 28 16.92 25.59 -41.21
CA GLY A 28 17.85 26.53 -40.58
C GLY A 28 19.33 26.29 -40.89
N ASP A 29 19.69 26.55 -42.13
CA ASP A 29 21.05 26.66 -42.68
C ASP A 29 21.92 27.71 -41.93
N VAL A 30 23.08 27.30 -41.40
CA VAL A 30 24.31 28.12 -41.32
C VAL A 30 25.58 27.29 -41.03
N ASN A 31 26.31 27.03 -42.11
CA ASN A 31 27.77 26.99 -42.29
C ASN A 31 28.68 27.48 -41.11
N MET A 32 29.68 26.68 -40.66
CA MET A 32 31.13 27.05 -40.62
C MET A 32 32.06 25.94 -40.03
N LYS A 33 32.93 25.40 -40.90
CA LYS A 33 34.35 24.97 -40.80
C LYS A 33 35.06 24.52 -39.49
N ASP A 34 35.77 23.40 -39.67
CA ASP A 34 37.15 23.03 -39.26
C ASP A 34 37.54 22.84 -37.78
N ALA A 35 37.83 21.59 -37.38
CA ALA A 35 39.19 21.09 -37.07
C ALA A 35 39.16 19.63 -36.52
N PRO A 36 40.14 18.76 -36.88
CA PRO A 36 40.22 17.38 -36.41
C PRO A 36 41.15 17.25 -35.19
N THR A 37 40.74 16.50 -34.16
CA THR A 37 41.65 16.07 -33.10
C THR A 37 41.60 14.55 -32.95
N LYS A 38 42.77 13.95 -33.14
CA LYS A 38 43.09 12.54 -32.99
C LYS A 38 43.30 12.16 -31.52
N ASP A 39 43.13 10.86 -31.27
CA ASP A 39 43.75 10.04 -30.24
C ASP A 39 43.41 10.38 -28.76
N ASN A 40 42.48 9.62 -28.20
CA ASN A 40 42.70 9.04 -26.88
C ASN A 40 42.08 7.64 -26.81
N ASP A 41 42.99 6.68 -26.75
CA ASP A 41 42.83 5.25 -26.63
C ASP A 41 42.57 4.95 -25.15
N ASP A 42 41.32 5.01 -24.72
CA ASP A 42 40.93 4.74 -23.33
C ASP A 42 40.09 3.47 -23.22
N ARG A 43 40.57 2.61 -22.33
CA ARG A 43 40.18 1.23 -22.12
C ARG A 43 38.72 1.13 -21.64
N ASN A 44 37.79 0.86 -22.55
CA ASN A 44 36.42 0.50 -22.18
C ASN A 44 36.29 -1.01 -21.90
N ILE A 45 36.85 -1.45 -20.77
CA ILE A 45 36.50 -2.73 -20.14
C ILE A 45 35.37 -2.42 -19.14
N ASN A 46 34.13 -2.42 -19.63
CA ASN A 46 32.90 -2.83 -18.91
C ASN A 46 31.60 -2.44 -19.62
N ASP A 47 31.62 -2.30 -20.95
CA ASP A 47 30.38 -2.20 -21.74
C ASP A 47 29.71 -3.59 -21.90
N ARG A 48 29.30 -4.19 -20.77
CA ARG A 48 28.26 -5.20 -20.78
C ARG A 48 26.97 -4.48 -21.07
N LYS A 49 26.69 -4.28 -22.35
CA LYS A 49 25.34 -4.09 -22.89
C LYS A 49 24.42 -5.12 -22.25
N ARG A 50 23.74 -4.74 -21.16
CA ARG A 50 22.62 -5.48 -20.59
C ARG A 50 21.55 -5.44 -21.68
N THR A 51 21.41 -6.52 -22.43
CA THR A 51 20.32 -6.65 -23.40
C THR A 51 18.99 -6.51 -22.64
N PRO A 52 18.07 -5.65 -23.08
CA PRO A 52 16.81 -5.37 -22.37
C PRO A 52 16.01 -6.62 -22.01
N GLY A 53 16.10 -7.69 -22.81
CA GLY A 53 15.42 -8.98 -22.58
C GLY A 53 15.97 -9.82 -21.42
N MET A 54 17.23 -9.64 -21.01
CA MET A 54 17.78 -10.37 -19.84
C MET A 54 17.39 -9.72 -18.52
N ALA A 55 17.36 -8.38 -18.47
CA ALA A 55 16.95 -7.62 -17.29
C ALA A 55 15.48 -7.88 -16.92
N THR A 56 14.60 -8.00 -17.92
CA THR A 56 13.17 -8.30 -17.71
C THR A 56 12.94 -9.73 -17.20
N SER A 57 13.66 -10.73 -17.73
CA SER A 57 13.57 -12.12 -17.22
C SER A 57 14.03 -12.24 -15.76
N LEU A 58 15.09 -11.50 -15.42
CA LEU A 58 15.63 -11.44 -14.06
C LEU A 58 14.62 -10.82 -13.09
N LEU A 59 14.07 -9.66 -13.45
CA LEU A 59 13.05 -8.96 -12.67
C LEU A 59 11.83 -9.86 -12.40
N VAL A 60 11.34 -10.57 -13.42
CA VAL A 60 10.20 -11.50 -13.28
C VAL A 60 10.50 -12.61 -12.27
N LYS A 61 11.70 -13.20 -12.30
CA LYS A 61 12.09 -14.25 -11.34
C LYS A 61 12.18 -13.72 -9.91
N VAL A 62 12.72 -12.51 -9.75
CA VAL A 62 12.81 -11.85 -8.44
C VAL A 62 11.42 -11.56 -7.90
N VAL A 63 10.54 -10.98 -8.71
CA VAL A 63 9.14 -10.72 -8.36
C VAL A 63 8.42 -12.00 -7.97
N GLN A 64 8.52 -13.06 -8.76
CA GLN A 64 7.92 -14.36 -8.43
C GLN A 64 8.42 -14.91 -7.09
N LYS A 65 9.71 -14.77 -6.80
CA LYS A 65 10.30 -15.21 -5.53
C LYS A 65 9.80 -14.39 -4.35
N VAL A 66 9.74 -13.06 -4.48
CA VAL A 66 9.18 -12.17 -3.44
C VAL A 66 7.71 -12.48 -3.19
N MET A 67 6.91 -12.57 -4.25
CA MET A 67 5.49 -12.92 -4.14
C MET A 67 5.31 -14.27 -3.46
N ALA A 68 6.05 -15.31 -3.87
CA ALA A 68 5.96 -16.63 -3.24
C ALA A 68 6.33 -16.58 -1.75
N LEU A 69 7.40 -15.87 -1.39
CA LEU A 69 7.83 -15.72 0.00
C LEU A 69 6.77 -15.00 0.86
N MET A 70 6.19 -13.91 0.35
CA MET A 70 5.18 -13.14 1.07
C MET A 70 3.84 -13.88 1.14
N SER A 71 3.42 -14.56 0.07
CA SER A 71 2.22 -15.39 0.07
C SER A 71 2.33 -16.56 1.06
N ASN A 72 3.51 -17.21 1.15
CA ASN A 72 3.76 -18.27 2.13
C ASN A 72 3.74 -17.77 3.59
N SER A 73 3.97 -16.48 3.82
CA SER A 73 3.84 -15.83 5.13
C SER A 73 2.47 -15.17 5.31
N ASN A 74 1.46 -15.64 4.58
CA ASN A 74 0.09 -15.13 4.61
C ASN A 74 0.03 -13.61 4.37
N GLY A 75 0.84 -13.08 3.45
CA GLY A 75 0.88 -11.66 3.11
C GLY A 75 1.39 -10.73 4.22
N SER A 76 2.07 -11.28 5.24
CA SER A 76 2.60 -10.49 6.36
C SER A 76 3.60 -9.43 5.89
N PRO A 77 3.60 -8.23 6.50
CA PRO A 77 4.63 -7.23 6.24
C PRO A 77 6.01 -7.82 6.52
N MET A 78 7.00 -7.43 5.74
CA MET A 78 8.36 -7.95 5.83
C MET A 78 9.40 -6.82 5.76
N PRO A 79 10.41 -6.79 6.66
CA PRO A 79 11.51 -5.84 6.55
C PRO A 79 12.37 -6.11 5.31
N TYR A 80 12.98 -5.06 4.77
CA TYR A 80 13.89 -5.18 3.62
C TYR A 80 15.01 -6.21 3.84
N SER A 81 15.59 -6.27 5.04
CA SER A 81 16.68 -7.20 5.35
C SER A 81 16.31 -8.67 5.13
N ILE A 82 15.07 -9.05 5.45
CA ILE A 82 14.58 -10.42 5.25
C ILE A 82 14.34 -10.69 3.76
N LEU A 83 13.71 -9.75 3.05
CA LEU A 83 13.52 -9.84 1.60
C LEU A 83 14.87 -9.93 0.88
N ARG A 84 15.82 -9.07 1.25
CA ARG A 84 17.17 -9.04 0.69
C ARG A 84 17.90 -10.35 0.90
N LEU A 85 17.85 -10.92 2.11
CA LEU A 85 18.44 -12.23 2.40
C LEU A 85 17.84 -13.34 1.53
N ALA A 86 16.52 -13.34 1.35
CA ALA A 86 15.88 -14.32 0.48
C ALA A 86 16.29 -14.15 -1.00
N LEU A 87 16.58 -12.92 -1.44
CA LEU A 87 17.05 -12.64 -2.80
C LEU A 87 18.54 -12.94 -3.01
N LEU A 88 19.38 -12.83 -1.97
CA LEU A 88 20.81 -13.14 -2.01
C LEU A 88 21.12 -14.61 -2.33
N GLY A 89 20.20 -15.53 -2.01
CA GLY A 89 20.39 -16.98 -2.23
C GLY A 89 20.37 -17.43 -3.70
N GLY A 90 20.18 -16.53 -4.67
CA GLY A 90 20.48 -16.79 -6.07
C GLY A 90 21.24 -15.61 -6.63
N ASP A 91 22.16 -15.85 -7.57
CA ASP A 91 23.04 -14.85 -8.22
C ASP A 91 22.33 -13.71 -8.97
N PHE A 92 21.05 -13.49 -8.68
CA PHE A 92 20.13 -12.62 -9.39
C PHE A 92 20.34 -11.15 -9.08
N VAL A 93 20.64 -10.78 -7.83
CA VAL A 93 20.67 -9.36 -7.43
C VAL A 93 21.89 -9.05 -6.58
N ARG A 94 22.83 -8.31 -7.18
CA ARG A 94 24.10 -7.92 -6.55
C ARG A 94 23.99 -6.60 -5.80
N ASP A 95 23.19 -5.68 -6.30
CA ASP A 95 23.03 -4.33 -5.76
C ASP A 95 21.67 -4.15 -5.06
N ASP A 96 21.63 -3.30 -4.04
CA ASP A 96 20.40 -2.95 -3.33
C ASP A 96 19.44 -2.15 -4.22
N ALA A 97 19.93 -1.35 -5.16
CA ALA A 97 19.08 -0.59 -6.09
C ALA A 97 18.24 -1.52 -6.99
N ASP A 98 18.88 -2.54 -7.57
CA ASP A 98 18.21 -3.58 -8.38
C ASP A 98 17.19 -4.38 -7.52
N ALA A 99 17.54 -4.66 -6.25
CA ALA A 99 16.66 -5.39 -5.33
C ALA A 99 15.42 -4.58 -4.97
N LEU A 100 15.61 -3.30 -4.62
CA LEU A 100 14.53 -2.41 -4.21
C LEU A 100 13.60 -2.07 -5.37
N THR A 101 14.13 -1.90 -6.57
CA THR A 101 13.32 -1.74 -7.78
C THR A 101 12.43 -2.96 -8.01
N ALA A 102 13.01 -4.16 -7.91
CA ALA A 102 12.26 -5.39 -8.07
C ALA A 102 11.21 -5.60 -6.98
N ILE A 103 11.54 -5.33 -5.72
CA ILE A 103 10.59 -5.40 -4.61
C ILE A 103 9.48 -4.36 -4.79
N GLY A 104 9.80 -3.11 -5.15
CA GLY A 104 8.83 -2.03 -5.37
C GLY A 104 7.82 -2.34 -6.49
N SER A 105 8.19 -3.14 -7.48
CA SER A 105 7.23 -3.57 -8.52
C SER A 105 6.10 -4.47 -8.01
N CYS A 106 6.30 -5.17 -6.88
CA CYS A 106 5.33 -6.10 -6.32
C CYS A 106 4.91 -5.80 -4.88
N CYS A 107 5.55 -4.82 -4.24
CA CYS A 107 5.32 -4.45 -2.84
C CYS A 107 5.21 -2.94 -2.70
N VAL A 108 4.55 -2.51 -1.62
CA VAL A 108 4.46 -1.12 -1.19
C VAL A 108 5.07 -0.97 0.20
N LEU A 109 5.71 0.17 0.45
CA LEU A 109 6.29 0.48 1.75
C LEU A 109 5.22 1.01 2.70
N VAL A 110 5.07 0.37 3.86
CA VAL A 110 4.20 0.76 4.98
C VAL A 110 5.04 0.82 6.26
N ARG A 111 5.28 2.03 6.77
CA ARG A 111 6.05 2.34 7.99
C ARG A 111 7.43 1.66 8.02
N GLY A 112 8.11 1.69 6.87
CA GLY A 112 9.44 1.09 6.68
C GLY A 112 9.44 -0.43 6.44
N ASN A 113 8.27 -1.07 6.39
CA ASN A 113 8.11 -2.50 6.09
C ASN A 113 7.46 -2.67 4.72
N PHE A 114 7.85 -3.71 3.97
CA PHE A 114 7.24 -4.01 2.69
C PHE A 114 6.00 -4.87 2.86
N CYS A 115 4.90 -4.43 2.27
CA CYS A 115 3.64 -5.15 2.17
C CYS A 115 3.40 -5.52 0.71
N LEU A 116 2.90 -6.73 0.45
CA LEU A 116 2.57 -7.12 -0.91
C LEU A 116 1.50 -6.18 -1.49
N HIS A 117 1.64 -5.78 -2.75
CA HIS A 117 0.63 -4.97 -3.43
C HIS A 117 -0.73 -5.69 -3.42
N SER A 118 -1.83 -4.96 -3.28
CA SER A 118 -3.17 -5.55 -3.14
C SER A 118 -3.58 -6.44 -4.32
N GLN A 119 -3.13 -6.13 -5.54
CA GLN A 119 -3.35 -6.95 -6.72
C GLN A 119 -2.68 -8.34 -6.66
N PHE A 120 -1.64 -8.51 -5.83
CA PHE A 120 -0.92 -9.77 -5.65
C PHE A 120 -1.30 -10.50 -4.36
N ALA A 121 -2.18 -9.93 -3.53
CA ALA A 121 -2.54 -10.46 -2.22
C ALA A 121 -3.47 -11.68 -2.24
N GLY A 122 -3.84 -12.17 -3.42
CA GLY A 122 -4.75 -13.31 -3.59
C GLY A 122 -6.19 -12.99 -3.15
N LEU A 123 -6.58 -11.73 -3.11
CA LEU A 123 -7.92 -11.31 -2.77
C LEU A 123 -8.85 -11.29 -3.99
N PRO A 124 -10.17 -11.50 -3.80
CA PRO A 124 -11.16 -11.20 -4.83
C PRO A 124 -11.04 -9.75 -5.32
N PRO A 125 -11.28 -9.48 -6.61
CA PRO A 125 -11.14 -8.14 -7.19
C PRO A 125 -11.86 -7.04 -6.40
N LYS A 126 -13.07 -7.32 -5.88
CA LYS A 126 -13.85 -6.37 -5.08
C LYS A 126 -13.12 -5.85 -3.83
N PHE A 127 -12.22 -6.65 -3.24
CA PHE A 127 -11.49 -6.26 -2.03
C PHE A 127 -10.11 -5.64 -2.27
N VAL A 128 -9.67 -5.52 -3.54
CA VAL A 128 -8.33 -4.99 -3.86
C VAL A 128 -8.22 -3.50 -3.50
N LYS A 129 -9.27 -2.72 -3.77
CA LYS A 129 -9.32 -1.28 -3.44
C LYS A 129 -9.40 -1.08 -1.92
N LEU A 130 -10.28 -1.81 -1.25
CA LEU A 130 -10.38 -1.83 0.22
C LEU A 130 -9.07 -2.22 0.92
N ARG A 131 -8.35 -3.23 0.43
CA ARG A 131 -7.01 -3.55 0.98
C ARG A 131 -6.01 -2.43 0.80
N THR A 132 -6.05 -1.76 -0.35
CA THR A 132 -5.18 -0.61 -0.61
C THR A 132 -5.49 0.54 0.35
N PHE A 133 -6.77 0.76 0.65
CA PHE A 133 -7.22 1.68 1.69
C PHE A 133 -6.71 1.29 3.09
N VAL A 134 -6.84 0.03 3.49
CA VAL A 134 -6.31 -0.47 4.77
C VAL A 134 -4.81 -0.20 4.89
N LEU A 135 -4.03 -0.50 3.85
CA LEU A 135 -2.59 -0.23 3.85
C LEU A 135 -2.28 1.26 3.92
N TRP A 136 -3.06 2.10 3.25
CA TRP A 136 -2.92 3.55 3.31
C TRP A 136 -3.21 4.10 4.72
N LYS A 137 -4.31 3.70 5.38
CA LYS A 137 -4.61 4.07 6.78
C LYS A 137 -3.51 3.61 7.74
N LEU A 138 -3.02 2.38 7.57
CA LEU A 138 -1.89 1.88 8.35
C LEU A 138 -0.59 2.67 8.11
N GLN A 139 -0.40 3.22 6.91
CA GLN A 139 0.75 4.06 6.59
C GLN A 139 0.64 5.47 7.19
N THR A 140 -0.55 6.09 7.12
CA THR A 140 -0.75 7.49 7.52
C THR A 140 -1.06 7.66 9.00
N GLU A 141 -1.92 6.80 9.55
CA GLU A 141 -2.43 6.90 10.92
C GLU A 141 -1.89 5.78 11.83
N GLY A 142 -1.42 4.69 11.24
CA GLY A 142 -0.82 3.59 12.00
C GLY A 142 -1.82 2.60 12.59
N TYR A 143 -3.12 2.82 12.39
CA TYR A 143 -4.17 1.93 12.84
C TYR A 143 -5.36 1.93 11.87
N VAL A 144 -6.23 0.93 12.01
CA VAL A 144 -7.52 0.85 11.31
C VAL A 144 -8.55 0.15 12.21
N GLU A 145 -9.81 0.51 12.10
CA GLU A 145 -10.92 -0.03 12.88
C GLU A 145 -11.79 -0.90 12.00
N ARG A 146 -12.06 -2.13 12.47
CA ARG A 146 -12.80 -3.12 11.65
C ARG A 146 -14.23 -2.67 11.38
N GLU A 147 -14.89 -2.08 12.38
CA GLU A 147 -16.29 -1.63 12.27
C GLU A 147 -16.46 -0.56 11.20
N ARG A 148 -15.53 0.41 11.13
CA ARG A 148 -15.50 1.41 10.06
C ARG A 148 -15.22 0.81 8.67
N LEU A 149 -14.45 -0.28 8.59
CA LEU A 149 -14.25 -0.99 7.31
C LEU A 149 -15.51 -1.72 6.86
N VAL A 150 -16.33 -2.23 7.78
CA VAL A 150 -17.65 -2.82 7.45
C VAL A 150 -18.56 -1.74 6.86
N GLN A 151 -18.51 -0.52 7.40
CA GLN A 151 -19.30 0.60 6.86
C GLN A 151 -18.94 0.93 5.41
N ILE A 152 -17.65 0.97 5.07
CA ILE A 152 -17.22 1.17 3.67
C ILE A 152 -17.85 0.12 2.74
N GLN A 153 -17.90 -1.14 3.16
CA GLN A 153 -18.47 -2.21 2.33
C GLN A 153 -19.97 -2.01 2.08
N ARG A 154 -20.69 -1.45 3.05
CA ARG A 154 -22.11 -1.12 2.91
C ARG A 154 -22.31 0.04 1.95
N CYS A 155 -21.56 1.14 2.14
CA CYS A 155 -21.64 2.29 1.25
C CYS A 155 -21.25 1.95 -0.20
N GLU A 156 -20.24 1.09 -0.39
CA GLU A 156 -19.83 0.64 -1.73
C GLU A 156 -20.91 -0.22 -2.40
N ALA A 157 -21.66 -1.02 -1.63
CA ALA A 157 -22.79 -1.79 -2.17
C ALA A 157 -23.95 -0.87 -2.57
N ASP A 158 -24.28 0.13 -1.74
CA ASP A 158 -25.36 1.10 -2.02
C ASP A 158 -25.07 1.93 -3.30
N ASP A 159 -23.80 2.29 -3.53
CA ASP A 159 -23.37 3.00 -4.75
C ASP A 159 -23.46 2.13 -6.03
N ASP A 160 -23.24 0.81 -5.90
CA ASP A 160 -23.33 -0.14 -7.02
C ASP A 160 -24.80 -0.51 -7.33
N ASP A 161 -25.69 -0.50 -6.33
CA ASP A 161 -27.10 -0.90 -6.42
C ASP A 161 -28.00 0.10 -7.16
N GLU A 162 -27.55 1.33 -7.42
CA GLU A 162 -28.21 2.22 -8.38
C GLU A 162 -28.22 1.64 -9.82
N GLN A 163 -27.38 0.61 -10.11
CA GLN A 163 -27.31 -0.03 -11.42
C GLN A 163 -27.84 -1.48 -11.47
N GLN A 164 -28.04 -2.17 -10.35
CA GLN A 164 -28.49 -3.57 -10.37
C GLN A 164 -29.45 -3.91 -9.21
N GLN A 165 -30.75 -3.76 -9.46
CA GLN A 165 -31.78 -4.46 -8.68
C GLN A 165 -31.61 -5.99 -8.80
N GLN A 166 -30.86 -6.63 -7.89
CA GLN A 166 -30.95 -8.08 -7.73
C GLN A 166 -30.38 -8.61 -6.39
N GLN A 167 -31.32 -9.03 -5.53
CA GLN A 167 -31.21 -10.07 -4.50
C GLN A 167 -30.11 -9.92 -3.43
N ASP A 168 -30.47 -9.26 -2.33
CA ASP A 168 -29.87 -9.42 -1.02
C ASP A 168 -29.95 -10.89 -0.56
N ASP A 169 -28.94 -11.69 -0.87
CA ASP A 169 -28.70 -12.96 -0.18
C ASP A 169 -27.90 -12.67 1.11
N PRO A 170 -28.49 -12.85 2.30
CA PRO A 170 -27.81 -12.61 3.58
C PRO A 170 -26.56 -13.46 3.80
N THR A 171 -26.30 -14.45 2.93
CA THR A 171 -25.03 -15.20 2.96
C THR A 171 -23.83 -14.44 2.35
N ASP A 172 -24.03 -13.48 1.44
CA ASP A 172 -22.90 -12.69 0.89
C ASP A 172 -22.29 -11.76 1.96
N ASP A 173 -23.11 -11.30 2.90
CA ASP A 173 -22.68 -10.40 3.98
C ASP A 173 -21.73 -11.11 4.98
N LEU A 174 -22.00 -12.38 5.29
CA LEU A 174 -21.11 -13.21 6.11
C LEU A 174 -19.80 -13.54 5.40
N VAL A 175 -19.85 -13.79 4.08
CA VAL A 175 -18.66 -14.04 3.26
C VAL A 175 -17.82 -12.76 3.14
N SER A 176 -18.45 -11.60 2.97
CA SER A 176 -17.80 -10.30 2.89
C SER A 176 -17.07 -9.91 4.19
N SER A 177 -17.71 -10.17 5.34
CA SER A 177 -17.12 -9.98 6.67
C SER A 177 -15.90 -10.88 6.90
N GLY A 178 -15.93 -12.13 6.40
CA GLY A 178 -14.78 -13.04 6.47
C GLY A 178 -13.55 -12.54 5.72
N TRP A 179 -13.74 -11.86 4.57
CA TRP A 179 -12.63 -11.29 3.79
C TRP A 179 -11.94 -10.11 4.49
N LEU A 180 -12.66 -9.33 5.30
CA LEU A 180 -12.03 -8.31 6.15
C LEU A 180 -11.06 -8.93 7.14
N ASP A 181 -11.47 -10.00 7.81
CA ASP A 181 -10.61 -10.69 8.78
C ASP A 181 -9.41 -11.37 8.11
N VAL A 182 -9.59 -11.92 6.91
CA VAL A 182 -8.47 -12.42 6.10
C VAL A 182 -7.51 -11.29 5.78
N MET A 183 -7.99 -10.18 5.23
CA MET A 183 -7.17 -9.03 4.82
C MET A 183 -6.43 -8.39 5.99
N LEU A 184 -7.13 -8.09 7.08
CA LEU A 184 -6.54 -7.58 8.32
C LEU A 184 -5.57 -8.61 8.90
N GLY A 185 -5.94 -9.89 8.89
CA GLY A 185 -5.10 -11.01 9.29
C GLY A 185 -3.86 -11.21 8.42
N GLN A 186 -3.79 -10.63 7.21
CA GLN A 186 -2.54 -10.60 6.42
C GLN A 186 -1.59 -9.53 6.97
N VAL A 187 -2.06 -8.29 7.11
CA VAL A 187 -1.16 -7.11 7.28
C VAL A 187 -1.09 -6.57 8.71
N ALA A 188 -2.13 -6.79 9.51
CA ALA A 188 -2.33 -6.17 10.81
C ALA A 188 -2.54 -7.19 11.93
N LYS A 189 -2.48 -6.71 13.18
CA LYS A 189 -2.80 -7.44 14.40
C LYS A 189 -3.76 -6.61 15.24
N ARG A 190 -4.71 -7.27 15.89
CA ARG A 190 -5.64 -6.60 16.80
C ARG A 190 -4.89 -6.05 18.02
N SER A 191 -5.13 -4.79 18.35
CA SER A 191 -4.67 -4.19 19.59
C SER A 191 -5.40 -4.80 20.78
N LYS A 192 -4.68 -5.09 21.87
CA LYS A 192 -5.30 -5.58 23.12
C LYS A 192 -5.97 -4.47 23.92
N ALA A 193 -5.54 -3.22 23.71
CA ALA A 193 -5.95 -2.09 24.52
C ALA A 193 -7.05 -1.24 23.86
N LYS A 194 -7.25 -1.39 22.54
CA LYS A 194 -8.18 -0.59 21.74
C LYS A 194 -8.90 -1.50 20.76
N SER A 195 -10.11 -1.13 20.33
CA SER A 195 -10.85 -1.85 19.27
C SER A 195 -10.30 -1.55 17.86
N CYS A 196 -8.97 -1.56 17.71
CA CYS A 196 -8.31 -1.25 16.44
C CYS A 196 -7.25 -2.29 16.07
N TRP A 197 -6.82 -2.24 14.81
CA TRP A 197 -5.82 -3.09 14.19
C TRP A 197 -4.59 -2.25 13.88
N LEU A 198 -3.43 -2.74 14.29
CA LEU A 198 -2.14 -2.10 14.08
C LEU A 198 -1.31 -2.92 13.11
N LEU A 199 -0.33 -2.31 12.43
CA LEU A 199 0.62 -3.07 11.61
C LEU A 199 1.26 -4.20 12.44
N LYS A 200 1.38 -5.40 11.85
CA LYS A 200 1.94 -6.57 12.58
C LYS A 200 3.34 -6.30 13.12
N LEU A 201 4.15 -5.67 12.27
CA LEU A 201 5.51 -5.24 12.57
C LEU A 201 5.51 -3.79 13.04
N GLY A 202 6.44 -3.48 13.94
CA GLY A 202 6.72 -2.10 14.33
C GLY A 202 7.44 -1.34 13.21
N ASP A 203 7.51 -0.03 13.38
CA ASP A 203 8.13 0.89 12.43
C ASP A 203 9.60 0.55 12.23
N ASN A 204 10.01 0.47 10.97
CA ASN A 204 11.40 0.22 10.62
C ASN A 204 12.09 1.54 10.23
N HIS A 205 12.38 2.37 11.25
CA HIS A 205 13.06 3.65 11.06
C HIS A 205 14.46 3.48 10.44
N GLN A 206 15.13 2.36 10.70
CA GLN A 206 16.46 2.08 10.13
C GLN A 206 16.40 2.00 8.60
N PHE A 207 15.40 1.33 8.04
CA PHE A 207 15.19 1.31 6.60
C PHE A 207 14.96 2.72 6.04
N CYS A 208 14.11 3.50 6.72
CA CYS A 208 13.79 4.85 6.27
C CYS A 208 15.02 5.78 6.22
N LEU A 209 15.94 5.62 7.18
CA LEU A 209 17.21 6.35 7.22
C LEU A 209 18.21 5.85 6.18
N ALA A 210 18.24 4.54 5.92
CA ALA A 210 19.19 3.94 4.99
C ALA A 210 18.83 4.16 3.52
N PHE A 211 17.54 4.25 3.18
CA PHE A 211 17.05 4.35 1.80
C PHE A 211 16.04 5.50 1.61
N PRO A 212 16.41 6.76 1.89
CA PRO A 212 15.47 7.89 1.87
C PRO A 212 14.85 8.15 0.50
N GLU A 213 15.58 7.90 -0.59
CA GLU A 213 15.09 8.06 -1.96
C GLU A 213 13.91 7.10 -2.26
N HIS A 214 14.02 5.84 -1.82
CA HIS A 214 12.93 4.87 -1.95
C HIS A 214 11.74 5.22 -1.07
N VAL A 215 11.96 5.78 0.12
CA VAL A 215 10.87 6.30 0.96
C VAL A 215 10.13 7.42 0.24
N ALA A 216 10.86 8.36 -0.37
CA ALA A 216 10.27 9.46 -1.13
C ALA A 216 9.42 8.96 -2.32
N LEU A 217 9.91 7.94 -3.02
CA LEU A 217 9.17 7.31 -4.11
C LEU A 217 7.85 6.67 -3.64
N HIS A 218 7.89 5.90 -2.55
CA HIS A 218 6.66 5.32 -1.98
C HIS A 218 5.73 6.38 -1.39
N LYS A 219 6.26 7.51 -0.89
CA LYS A 219 5.44 8.66 -0.49
C LYS A 219 4.65 9.21 -1.68
N GLN A 220 5.29 9.41 -2.84
CA GLN A 220 4.60 9.85 -4.05
C GLN A 220 3.53 8.85 -4.54
N TYR A 221 3.78 7.55 -4.34
CA TYR A 221 2.76 6.53 -4.56
C TYR A 221 1.55 6.74 -3.65
N TRP A 222 1.75 6.89 -2.34
CA TRP A 222 0.66 7.11 -1.39
C TRP A 222 -0.08 8.44 -1.60
N ASP A 223 0.62 9.51 -1.97
CA ASP A 223 0.01 10.81 -2.31
C ASP A 223 -0.97 10.65 -3.50
N ARG A 224 -0.65 9.81 -4.50
CA ARG A 224 -1.58 9.48 -5.59
C ARG A 224 -2.73 8.57 -5.16
N GLN A 225 -2.48 7.63 -4.25
CA GLN A 225 -3.55 6.76 -3.74
C GLN A 225 -4.54 7.54 -2.89
N ALA A 226 -4.11 8.54 -2.12
CA ALA A 226 -4.99 9.37 -1.30
C ALA A 226 -6.14 9.98 -2.12
N ASN A 227 -5.84 10.48 -3.33
CA ASN A 227 -6.87 11.01 -4.22
C ASN A 227 -7.83 9.93 -4.74
N LYS A 228 -7.35 8.71 -5.00
CA LYS A 228 -8.16 7.58 -5.49
C LYS A 228 -9.03 6.93 -4.41
N LEU A 229 -8.67 7.16 -3.16
CA LEU A 229 -9.27 6.56 -1.97
C LEU A 229 -10.06 7.60 -1.15
N LYS A 230 -10.34 8.76 -1.74
CA LYS A 230 -11.01 9.87 -1.06
C LYS A 230 -12.39 9.44 -0.52
N ASP A 231 -13.22 8.85 -1.36
CA ASP A 231 -14.59 8.42 -0.98
C ASP A 231 -14.56 7.36 0.13
N TYR A 232 -13.63 6.41 0.04
CA TYR A 232 -13.39 5.41 1.09
C TYR A 232 -13.02 6.06 2.42
N ASN A 233 -12.21 7.13 2.39
CA ASN A 233 -11.86 7.87 3.59
C ASN A 233 -13.06 8.64 4.15
N GLU A 234 -13.90 9.22 3.30
CA GLU A 234 -15.13 9.91 3.72
C GLU A 234 -16.09 8.93 4.41
N TRP A 235 -16.38 7.77 3.81
CA TRP A 235 -17.20 6.72 4.43
C TRP A 235 -16.60 6.18 5.73
N TYR A 236 -15.28 6.06 5.79
CA TYR A 236 -14.59 5.62 7.01
C TYR A 236 -14.75 6.62 8.18
N MET A 237 -14.83 7.92 7.88
CA MET A 237 -14.93 8.97 8.91
C MET A 237 -16.38 9.30 9.29
N ALA A 238 -17.37 8.91 8.48
CA ALA A 238 -18.78 9.24 8.70
C ALA A 238 -19.38 8.72 10.03
N ASN A 239 -18.78 7.70 10.66
CA ASN A 239 -19.25 7.16 11.94
C ASN A 239 -18.81 7.97 13.17
N GLU A 240 -18.00 9.03 13.03
CA GLU A 240 -17.59 9.83 14.19
C GLU A 240 -18.69 10.75 14.74
N THR A 241 -19.79 10.95 14.01
CA THR A 241 -20.78 12.00 14.32
C THR A 241 -22.04 11.55 15.07
N ASP A 242 -22.29 10.24 15.25
CA ASP A 242 -23.59 9.77 15.75
C ASP A 242 -23.61 9.41 17.25
N GLU A 243 -22.49 9.50 17.98
CA GLU A 243 -22.40 9.10 19.40
C GLU A 243 -22.51 10.28 20.41
N GLU A 244 -22.76 11.52 19.98
CA GLU A 244 -22.74 12.70 20.87
C GLU A 244 -24.12 13.33 21.22
N GLU A 245 -25.27 12.72 20.87
CA GLU A 245 -26.60 13.31 21.21
C GLU A 245 -27.56 12.34 21.96
N GLU A 246 -27.10 11.73 23.06
CA GLU A 246 -28.02 11.20 24.07
C GLU A 246 -27.73 11.84 25.44
N ASP A 247 -27.79 13.17 25.47
CA ASP A 247 -27.82 13.94 26.72
C ASP A 247 -29.13 13.65 27.45
N GLY A 248 -28.96 12.98 28.59
CA GLY A 248 -29.96 12.47 29.50
C GLY A 248 -31.18 13.37 29.70
N ASP A 249 -32.34 12.79 29.33
CA ASP A 249 -33.64 13.24 29.78
C ASP A 249 -33.67 13.22 31.33
N GLU A 250 -34.04 14.36 31.88
CA GLU A 250 -34.07 14.68 33.30
C GLU A 250 -34.89 13.66 34.12
N ILE A 251 -34.26 12.94 35.05
CA ILE A 251 -34.99 12.37 36.19
C ILE A 251 -34.89 13.36 37.35
N ALA A 252 -35.82 14.31 37.36
CA ALA A 252 -36.18 15.06 38.56
C ALA A 252 -36.81 14.09 39.57
N GLY A 253 -35.96 13.48 40.41
CA GLY A 253 -36.38 12.69 41.57
C GLY A 253 -36.21 13.51 42.84
N ASP A 254 -37.27 14.20 43.26
CA ASP A 254 -37.46 14.64 44.64
C ASP A 254 -37.30 13.43 45.57
N GLU A 255 -36.32 13.46 46.48
CA GLU A 255 -36.36 12.57 47.64
C GLU A 255 -35.95 13.31 48.92
N GLU A 256 -36.71 12.97 49.95
CA GLU A 256 -37.13 13.78 51.07
C GLU A 256 -36.09 13.78 52.20
N VAL A 257 -35.84 14.96 52.77
CA VAL A 257 -34.97 15.15 53.94
C VAL A 257 -35.63 14.54 55.18
N VAL A 258 -35.12 13.40 55.66
CA VAL A 258 -35.51 12.85 56.98
C VAL A 258 -34.38 13.07 57.99
N VAL A 259 -34.64 14.01 58.91
CA VAL A 259 -33.85 14.29 60.11
C VAL A 259 -34.32 13.37 61.25
N ALA A 260 -33.43 12.54 61.82
CA ALA A 260 -33.61 11.95 63.16
C ALA A 260 -32.22 11.67 63.77
N LYS A 261 -31.74 12.53 64.67
CA LYS A 261 -31.79 12.44 66.15
C LYS A 261 -30.81 11.44 66.77
N GLU A 262 -29.74 12.03 67.25
CA GLU A 262 -28.89 11.71 68.40
C GLU A 262 -29.63 10.97 69.54
N GLU A 263 -29.08 9.84 69.99
CA GLU A 263 -29.29 9.40 71.37
C GLU A 263 -27.97 8.84 71.95
N VAL A 264 -27.60 9.44 73.08
CA VAL A 264 -26.41 9.23 73.89
C VAL A 264 -26.70 8.14 74.92
N VAL A 265 -25.82 7.14 75.02
CA VAL A 265 -25.53 6.42 76.28
C VAL A 265 -24.04 6.12 76.35
#